data_AF-A0A4U2ZK04-F1
#
_entry.id   AF-A0A4U2ZK04-F1
#
_cell.length_a   1.000
_cell.length_b   1.000
_cell.length_c   1.000
_cell.angle_alpha   90.00
_cell.angle_beta   90.00
_cell.angle_gamma   90.00
#
_symmetry.space_group_name_H-M   'P 1'
#
loop_
_entity.id
_entity.type
_entity.pdbx_description
1 polymer ?
#
loop_
_entity_poly.entity_id
_entity_poly.type
_entity_poly.pdbx_seq_one_letter_code
_entity_poly.pdbx_strand_id
1 'polypeptide(L)'
;ESLGLTPNEIQETSSSIIQGVKHFAQMYKYGTEKDVSMETIIQSYNMGPGYIDFIASQEVKQHSEASAKNFSKMKIDQNPEMYTC
;
A
#
# COMPACT_ATOMS: atom_id res chain seq x y z
N GLU A 1 -6.47 -8.27 4.69
CA GLU A 1 -5.60 -8.96 3.70
C GLU A 1 -5.68 -8.32 2.32
N SER A 2 -4.69 -8.57 1.46
CA SER A 2 -4.65 -8.08 0.06
C SER A 2 -5.82 -8.55 -0.82
N LEU A 3 -6.54 -9.59 -0.38
CA LEU A 3 -7.76 -10.09 -1.01
C LEU A 3 -9.06 -9.56 -0.37
N GLY A 4 -8.97 -8.65 0.61
CA GLY A 4 -10.13 -8.25 1.42
C GLY A 4 -10.62 -9.34 2.39
N LEU A 5 -9.90 -10.46 2.48
CA LEU A 5 -10.12 -11.51 3.47
C LEU A 5 -9.70 -11.05 4.86
N THR A 6 -10.25 -11.72 5.88
CA THR A 6 -9.82 -11.56 7.26
C THR A 6 -8.40 -12.12 7.44
N PRO A 7 -7.63 -11.60 8.42
CA PRO A 7 -6.24 -12.01 8.62
C PRO A 7 -6.08 -13.54 8.75
N ASN A 8 -5.08 -14.12 8.08
CA ASN A 8 -4.74 -15.55 8.12
C ASN A 8 -5.77 -16.54 7.53
N GLU A 9 -6.70 -16.09 6.70
CA GLU A 9 -7.63 -17.02 6.02
C GLU A 9 -6.97 -17.87 4.93
N ILE A 10 -5.82 -17.46 4.40
CA ILE A 10 -5.04 -18.31 3.48
C ILE A 10 -4.20 -19.30 4.32
N GLN A 11 -4.81 -20.44 4.64
CA GLN A 11 -4.19 -21.47 5.47
C GLN A 11 -3.03 -22.20 4.77
N GLU A 12 -3.07 -22.25 3.44
CA GLU A 12 -2.04 -22.90 2.63
C GLU A 12 -0.89 -21.94 2.30
N THR A 13 0.31 -22.26 2.75
CA THR A 13 1.53 -21.45 2.55
C THR A 13 1.78 -21.13 1.07
N SER A 14 1.56 -22.09 0.17
CA SER A 14 1.74 -21.92 -1.28
C SER A 14 0.77 -20.88 -1.85
N SER A 15 -0.50 -20.93 -1.45
CA SER A 15 -1.53 -19.97 -1.85
C SER A 15 -1.24 -18.57 -1.35
N SER A 16 -0.68 -18.44 -0.13
CA SER A 16 -0.31 -17.15 0.45
C SER A 16 0.84 -16.49 -0.32
N ILE A 17 1.86 -17.27 -0.69
CA ILE A 17 2.99 -16.79 -1.52
C ILE A 17 2.49 -16.33 -2.89
N ILE A 18 1.66 -17.11 -3.58
CA ILE A 18 1.11 -16.75 -4.89
C ILE A 18 0.33 -15.43 -4.81
N GLN A 19 -0.49 -15.28 -3.78
CA GLN A 19 -1.27 -14.07 -3.59
C GLN A 19 -0.39 -12.87 -3.25
N GLY A 20 0.63 -13.04 -2.41
CA GLY A 20 1.58 -11.98 -2.08
C GLY A 20 2.34 -11.49 -3.32
N VAL A 21 2.83 -12.41 -4.16
CA VAL A 21 3.49 -12.06 -5.44
C VAL A 21 2.53 -11.34 -6.38
N LYS A 22 1.29 -11.81 -6.50
CA LYS A 22 0.26 -11.15 -7.34
C LYS A 22 -0.04 -9.73 -6.85
N HIS A 23 -0.21 -9.55 -5.54
CA HIS A 23 -0.48 -8.24 -4.93
C HIS A 23 0.70 -7.28 -5.14
N PHE A 24 1.92 -7.74 -4.88
CA PHE A 24 3.11 -6.93 -5.12
C PHE A 24 3.27 -6.56 -6.60
N ALA A 25 3.03 -7.51 -7.51
CA ALA A 25 3.11 -7.24 -8.95
C ALA A 25 2.10 -6.16 -9.41
N GLN A 26 0.91 -6.12 -8.80
CA GLN A 26 -0.07 -5.05 -9.05
C GLN A 26 0.46 -3.69 -8.60
N MET A 27 1.03 -3.60 -7.39
CA MET A 27 1.63 -2.37 -6.88
C MET A 27 2.84 -1.93 -7.72
N TYR A 28 3.68 -2.89 -8.12
CA TYR A 28 4.85 -2.64 -8.94
C TYR A 28 4.47 -2.07 -10.31
N LYS A 29 3.51 -2.70 -10.99
CA LYS A 29 2.99 -2.21 -12.27
C LYS A 29 2.43 -0.78 -12.12
N TYR A 30 1.56 -0.57 -11.14
CA TYR A 30 0.90 0.73 -10.95
C TYR A 30 1.89 1.84 -10.55
N GLY A 31 2.83 1.55 -9.64
CA GLY A 31 3.85 2.51 -9.23
C GLY A 31 4.82 2.86 -10.34
N THR A 32 5.17 1.88 -11.19
CA THR A 32 5.99 2.13 -12.39
C THR A 32 5.26 3.05 -13.38
N GLU A 33 3.97 2.81 -13.63
CA GLU A 33 3.13 3.68 -14.49
C GLU A 33 3.01 5.11 -13.96
N LYS A 34 3.04 5.27 -12.63
CA LYS A 34 2.97 6.57 -11.93
C LYS A 34 4.32 7.23 -11.71
N ASP A 35 5.41 6.57 -12.10
CA ASP A 35 6.78 7.07 -11.97
C ASP A 35 7.13 7.42 -10.51
N VAL A 36 6.79 6.52 -9.58
CA VAL A 36 7.18 6.62 -8.15
C VAL A 36 8.34 5.69 -7.82
N SER A 37 9.06 6.00 -6.74
CA SER A 37 10.21 5.20 -6.29
C SER A 37 9.83 3.77 -5.85
N MET A 38 10.82 2.86 -5.86
CA MET A 38 10.63 1.47 -5.40
C MET A 38 10.24 1.40 -3.92
N GLU A 39 10.74 2.30 -3.09
CA GLU A 39 10.36 2.39 -1.68
C GLU A 39 8.86 2.72 -1.53
N THR A 40 8.32 3.57 -2.41
CA THR A 40 6.87 3.85 -2.47
C THR A 40 6.08 2.60 -2.82
N ILE A 41 6.56 1.83 -3.80
CA ILE A 41 5.94 0.57 -4.22
C ILE A 41 5.93 -0.43 -3.05
N ILE A 42 7.06 -0.59 -2.36
CA ILE A 42 7.16 -1.47 -1.18
C ILE A 42 6.18 -1.03 -0.09
N GLN A 43 6.14 0.27 0.23
CA GLN A 43 5.25 0.80 1.26
C GLN A 43 3.76 0.63 0.89
N SER A 44 3.43 0.74 -0.40
CA SER A 44 2.06 0.55 -0.90
C SER A 44 1.55 -0.89 -0.77
N TYR A 45 2.44 -1.88 -0.57
CA TYR A 45 2.00 -3.24 -0.26
C TYR A 45 1.11 -3.27 1.00
N ASN A 46 1.49 -2.48 2.02
CA ASN A 46 0.74 -2.34 3.27
C ASN A 46 -0.33 -1.25 3.19
N MET A 47 -0.01 -0.09 2.60
CA MET A 47 -0.89 1.08 2.59
C MET A 47 -1.90 1.11 1.43
N GLY A 48 -1.77 0.17 0.50
CA GLY A 48 -2.59 0.06 -0.71
C GLY A 48 -2.19 1.04 -1.83
N PRO A 49 -2.83 0.91 -3.01
CA PRO A 49 -2.51 1.73 -4.18
C PRO A 49 -2.77 3.23 -3.97
N GLY A 50 -3.63 3.60 -3.02
CA GLY A 50 -3.88 5.00 -2.68
C GLY A 50 -2.62 5.73 -2.18
N TYR A 51 -1.65 5.01 -1.60
CA TYR A 51 -0.37 5.61 -1.23
C TYR A 51 0.49 5.98 -2.44
N ILE A 52 0.43 5.18 -3.51
CA ILE A 52 1.09 5.49 -4.79
C ILE A 52 0.51 6.79 -5.36
N ASP A 53 -0.81 6.95 -5.37
CA ASP A 53 -1.45 8.17 -5.85
C ASP A 53 -1.07 9.40 -5.00
N PHE A 54 -1.01 9.22 -3.68
CA PHE A 54 -0.58 10.29 -2.77
C PHE A 54 0.85 10.75 -3.05
N ILE A 55 1.82 9.83 -3.20
CA ILE A 55 3.20 10.20 -3.52
C ILE A 55 3.34 10.75 -4.93
N ALA A 56 2.62 10.19 -5.91
CA ALA A 56 2.65 10.69 -7.29
C ALA A 56 2.12 12.13 -7.42
N SER A 57 1.30 12.59 -6.46
CA SER A 57 0.80 13.97 -6.40
C SER A 57 1.78 14.97 -5.78
N GLN A 58 2.90 14.51 -5.20
CA GLN A 58 3.91 15.37 -4.59
C GLN A 58 4.97 15.80 -5.60
N GLU A 59 5.65 16.91 -5.31
CA GLU A 59 6.80 17.36 -6.11
C GLU A 59 7.94 16.33 -6.10
N VAL A 60 8.14 15.68 -4.95
CA VAL A 60 9.10 14.58 -4.79
C VAL A 60 8.34 13.26 -4.75
N LYS A 61 8.41 12.49 -5.84
CA LYS A 61 7.73 11.19 -6.01
C LYS A 61 8.42 10.03 -5.28
N GLN A 62 8.89 10.27 -4.06
CA GLN A 62 9.65 9.32 -3.27
C GLN A 62 9.01 9.14 -1.88
N HIS A 63 9.08 7.91 -1.38
CA HIS A 63 8.67 7.60 -0.01
C HIS A 63 9.56 8.32 1.02
N SER A 64 8.93 8.77 2.10
CA SER A 64 9.60 9.17 3.33
C SER A 64 8.73 8.79 4.53
N GLU A 65 9.33 8.66 5.71
CA GLU A 65 8.61 8.43 6.96
C GLU A 65 7.54 9.52 7.20
N ALA A 66 7.88 10.79 6.91
CA ALA A 66 6.96 11.91 7.04
C ALA A 66 5.75 11.76 6.09
N SER A 67 5.99 11.40 4.83
CA SER A 67 4.92 11.17 3.85
C SER A 67 4.02 10.00 4.27
N ALA A 68 4.59 8.92 4.83
CA ALA A 68 3.81 7.80 5.36
C ALA A 68 2.94 8.20 6.55
N LYS A 69 3.50 8.93 7.53
CA LYS A 69 2.73 9.45 8.69
C LYS A 69 1.59 10.36 8.25
N ASN A 70 1.85 11.27 7.30
CA ASN A 70 0.85 12.18 6.77
C ASN A 70 -0.29 11.43 6.08
N PHE A 71 0.04 10.44 5.24
CA PHE A 71 -0.99 9.62 4.58
C PHE A 71 -1.83 8.82 5.58
N SER A 72 -1.20 8.19 6.58
CA SER A 72 -1.93 7.48 7.65
C SER A 72 -2.88 8.40 8.39
N LYS A 73 -2.44 9.63 8.72
CA LYS A 73 -3.29 10.63 9.36
C LYS A 73 -4.49 11.01 8.48
N MET A 74 -4.26 11.27 7.19
CA MET A 74 -5.33 11.57 6.23
C MET A 74 -6.35 10.41 6.15
N LYS A 75 -5.90 9.16 6.26
CA LYS A 75 -6.78 7.99 6.25
C LYS A 75 -7.62 7.86 7.53
N ILE A 76 -7.05 8.18 8.69
CA ILE A 76 -7.80 8.29 9.95
C ILE A 76 -8.88 9.38 9.83
N ASP A 77 -8.51 10.57 9.36
CA ASP A 77 -9.44 11.69 9.24
C ASP A 77 -10.59 11.38 8.25
N GLN A 78 -10.32 10.59 7.20
CA GLN A 78 -11.32 10.13 6.23
C GLN A 78 -12.23 9.02 6.76
N ASN A 79 -11.74 8.18 7.68
CA ASN A 79 -12.50 7.04 8.20
C ASN A 79 -12.10 6.73 9.66
N PRO A 80 -12.54 7.56 10.62
CA PRO A 80 -12.05 7.51 12.01
C PRO A 80 -12.42 6.21 12.73
N GLU A 81 -13.46 5.50 12.28
CA GLU A 81 -13.87 4.21 12.84
C GLU A 81 -13.03 3.02 12.36
N MET A 82 -12.30 3.14 11.24
CA MET A 82 -11.50 2.04 10.66
C MET A 82 -10.06 2.02 11.18
N TYR A 83 -9.52 3.18 11.59
CA TYR A 83 -8.14 3.32 12.04
C TYR A 83 -8.11 3.80 13.49
N THR A 84 -8.21 2.85 14.42
CA THR A 84 -7.99 3.11 15.85
C THR A 84 -6.49 3.06 16.16
N CYS A 85 -5.94 4.14 16.70
CA CYS A 85 -4.63 4.13 17.34
C CYS A 85 -4.66 3.31 18.64
#